data_AF-A0A0R1U121-F1
#
_entry.id   AF-A0A0R1U121-F1
#
_cell.length_a   1.000
_cell.length_b   1.000
_cell.length_c   1.000
_cell.angle_alpha   90.00
_cell.angle_beta   90.00
_cell.angle_gamma   90.00
#
_symmetry.space_group_name_H-M   'P 1'
#
loop_
_entity.id
_entity.type
_entity.pdbx_description
1 polymer ?
#
loop_
_entity_poly.entity_id
_entity_poly.type
_entity_poly.pdbx_seq_one_letter_code
_entity_poly.pdbx_strand_id
1 'polypeptide(L)'
;MEEKIEVELLNEFYAELAELIGFENAYKIYETYRGLSYTFPMRLYDPKKVAAKIVTRYNGKNASELAREYGYSMRWVLEVLRKERAQKNKGN
;
A
#
# COMPACT_ATOMS: atom_id res chain seq x y z
N MET A 1 -31.73 6.55 11.21
CA MET A 1 -31.84 5.28 11.94
C MET A 1 -30.46 5.00 12.50
N GLU A 2 -30.20 5.45 13.73
CA GLU A 2 -29.05 4.98 14.49
C GLU A 2 -29.48 3.65 15.09
N GLU A 3 -29.26 2.55 14.35
CA GLU A 3 -29.30 1.24 14.98
C GLU A 3 -28.25 1.25 16.08
N LYS A 4 -28.69 1.10 17.33
CA LYS A 4 -27.82 0.79 18.47
C LYS A 4 -27.21 -0.58 18.18
N ILE A 5 -26.10 -0.56 17.47
CA ILE A 5 -25.36 -1.78 17.18
C ILE A 5 -24.62 -2.12 18.45
N GLU A 6 -24.90 -3.30 18.97
CA GLU A 6 -24.27 -3.84 20.17
C GLU A 6 -22.83 -4.21 19.81
N VAL A 7 -21.93 -3.24 19.94
CA VAL A 7 -20.49 -3.39 19.69
C VAL A 7 -19.93 -4.57 20.49
N GLU A 8 -20.51 -4.85 21.67
CA GLU A 8 -20.19 -5.97 22.55
C GLU A 8 -20.48 -7.36 21.93
N LEU A 9 -21.34 -7.43 20.90
CA LEU A 9 -21.67 -8.65 20.19
C LEU A 9 -20.91 -8.80 18.87
N LEU A 10 -20.06 -7.83 18.50
CA LEU A 10 -19.23 -7.97 17.32
C LEU A 10 -18.25 -9.14 17.50
N ASN A 11 -18.01 -9.87 16.41
CA ASN A 11 -16.89 -10.78 16.38
C ASN A 11 -15.60 -10.00 16.69
N GLU A 12 -14.69 -10.62 17.45
CA GLU A 12 -13.45 -10.00 17.94
C GLU A 12 -12.68 -9.27 16.83
N PHE A 13 -12.58 -9.86 15.63
CA PHE A 13 -11.94 -9.20 14.47
C PHE A 13 -12.62 -7.87 14.09
N TYR A 14 -13.96 -7.84 14.03
CA TYR A 14 -14.69 -6.62 13.69
C TYR A 14 -14.75 -5.63 14.84
N ALA A 15 -14.64 -6.08 16.09
CA ALA A 15 -14.49 -5.20 17.25
C ALA A 15 -13.15 -4.45 17.19
N GLU A 16 -12.04 -5.18 16.98
CA GLU A 16 -10.71 -4.58 16.78
C GLU A 16 -10.67 -3.66 15.55
N LEU A 17 -11.30 -4.08 14.45
CA LEU A 17 -11.36 -3.27 13.24
C LEU A 17 -12.18 -1.99 13.47
N ALA A 18 -13.31 -2.07 14.18
CA ALA A 18 -14.12 -0.91 14.52
C ALA A 18 -13.38 0.05 15.47
N GLU A 19 -12.58 -0.46 16.41
CA GLU A 19 -11.71 0.36 17.25
C GLU A 19 -10.61 1.07 16.43
N LEU A 20 -10.02 0.37 15.45
CA LEU A 20 -8.93 0.89 14.62
C LEU A 20 -9.39 1.97 13.63
N ILE A 21 -10.50 1.75 12.92
CA ILE A 21 -10.94 2.61 11.79
C ILE A 21 -12.33 3.20 11.95
N GLY A 22 -12.97 3.00 13.10
CA GLY A 22 -14.35 3.40 13.36
C GLY A 22 -15.38 2.42 12.80
N PHE A 23 -16.52 2.35 13.48
CA PHE A 23 -17.60 1.40 13.16
C PHE A 23 -18.08 1.50 11.70
N GLU A 24 -18.36 2.71 11.20
CA GLU A 24 -18.89 2.89 9.85
C GLU A 24 -17.96 2.30 8.77
N ASN A 25 -16.63 2.41 8.96
CA ASN A 25 -15.67 1.89 8.01
C ASN A 25 -15.51 0.38 8.14
N ALA A 26 -15.52 -0.16 9.37
CA ALA A 26 -15.52 -1.60 9.61
C ALA A 26 -16.76 -2.27 9.01
N TYR A 27 -17.94 -1.66 9.15
CA TYR A 27 -19.18 -2.15 8.56
C TYR A 27 -19.15 -2.13 7.02
N LYS A 28 -18.58 -1.09 6.40
CA LYS A 28 -18.38 -1.06 4.94
C LYS A 28 -17.49 -2.20 4.45
N ILE A 29 -16.44 -2.55 5.21
CA ILE A 29 -15.57 -3.69 4.88
C ILE A 29 -16.35 -5.00 4.98
N TYR A 30 -17.12 -5.21 6.05
CA TYR A 30 -17.99 -6.37 6.21
C TYR A 30 -18.97 -6.49 5.03
N GLU A 31 -19.76 -5.45 4.75
CA GLU A 31 -20.76 -5.50 3.67
C GLU A 31 -20.11 -5.75 2.29
N THR A 32 -18.93 -5.19 2.05
CA THR A 32 -18.25 -5.33 0.75
C THR A 32 -17.58 -6.69 0.57
N TYR A 33 -17.02 -7.27 1.64
CA TYR A 33 -16.10 -8.42 1.54
C TYR A 33 -16.54 -9.67 2.31
N ARG A 34 -17.68 -9.65 3.02
CA ARG A 34 -18.16 -10.83 3.77
C ARG A 34 -18.27 -12.06 2.88
N GLY A 35 -17.81 -13.21 3.39
CA GLY A 35 -17.78 -14.48 2.66
C GLY A 35 -16.55 -14.69 1.78
N LEU A 36 -15.67 -13.68 1.65
CA LEU A 36 -14.37 -13.80 0.99
C LEU A 36 -13.25 -13.94 2.02
N SER A 37 -12.15 -14.59 1.64
CA SER A 37 -10.91 -14.56 2.40
C SER A 37 -9.92 -13.60 1.75
N TYR A 38 -9.39 -12.65 2.51
CA TYR A 38 -8.38 -11.70 2.07
C TYR A 38 -7.13 -11.82 2.92
N THR A 39 -5.96 -11.68 2.28
CA THR A 39 -4.68 -11.53 2.96
C THR A 39 -4.16 -10.13 2.72
N PHE A 40 -3.84 -9.40 3.79
CA PHE A 40 -3.22 -8.09 3.66
C PHE A 40 -1.77 -8.23 3.18
N PRO A 41 -1.39 -7.59 2.05
CA PRO A 41 -0.01 -7.60 1.60
C PRO A 41 0.91 -6.92 2.63
N MET A 42 2.12 -7.46 2.81
CA MET A 42 3.13 -6.86 3.70
C MET A 42 3.57 -5.45 3.26
N ARG A 43 3.41 -5.12 1.97
CA ARG A 43 3.80 -3.82 1.41
C ARG A 43 2.57 -2.99 1.09
N LEU A 44 2.57 -1.75 1.58
CA LEU A 44 1.52 -0.78 1.30
C LEU A 44 1.48 -0.36 -0.18
N TYR A 45 2.65 -0.20 -0.81
CA TYR A 45 2.75 0.28 -2.19
C TYR A 45 3.08 -0.84 -3.18
N ASP A 46 2.45 -0.78 -4.36
CA ASP A 46 2.74 -1.67 -5.49
C ASP A 46 4.15 -1.39 -6.05
N PRO A 47 5.06 -2.39 -6.09
CA PRO A 47 6.42 -2.22 -6.57
C PRO A 47 6.54 -1.69 -8.00
N LYS A 48 5.61 -2.05 -8.90
CA LYS A 48 5.60 -1.58 -10.30
C LYS A 48 5.23 -0.10 -10.34
N LYS A 49 4.21 0.31 -9.59
CA LYS A 49 3.80 1.73 -9.51
C LYS A 49 4.88 2.58 -8.87
N VAL A 50 5.52 2.08 -7.81
CA VAL A 50 6.65 2.76 -7.16
C VAL A 50 7.83 2.90 -8.12
N ALA A 51 8.17 1.87 -8.89
CA ALA A 51 9.26 1.95 -9.85
C ALA A 51 9.06 3.06 -10.89
N ALA A 52 7.85 3.16 -11.47
CA ALA A 52 7.49 4.25 -12.38
C ALA A 52 7.56 5.63 -11.71
N LYS A 53 7.13 5.73 -10.45
CA LYS A 53 7.20 6.98 -9.67
C LYS A 53 8.64 7.38 -9.33
N ILE A 54 9.52 6.42 -9.07
CA ILE A 54 10.96 6.67 -8.85
C ILE A 54 11.61 7.24 -10.09
N VAL A 55 11.38 6.64 -11.26
CA VAL A 55 11.95 7.12 -12.52
C VAL A 55 11.56 8.57 -12.80
N THR A 56 10.31 8.93 -12.51
CA THR A 56 9.79 10.29 -12.74
C THR A 56 10.23 11.31 -11.70
N ARG A 57 10.41 10.92 -10.43
CA ARG A 57 10.83 11.83 -9.33
C ARG A 57 12.33 11.89 -9.10
N TYR A 58 13.11 11.03 -9.74
CA TYR A 58 14.55 10.99 -9.53
C TYR A 58 15.24 12.22 -10.13
N ASN A 59 15.90 13.01 -9.29
CA ASN A 59 16.58 14.25 -9.67
C ASN A 59 18.11 14.09 -9.80
N GLY A 60 18.62 12.86 -9.72
CA GLY A 60 20.06 12.58 -9.77
C GLY A 60 20.75 12.42 -8.41
N LYS A 61 20.14 12.90 -7.31
CA LYS A 61 20.74 12.86 -5.96
C LYS A 61 19.80 12.33 -4.88
N ASN A 62 18.49 12.29 -5.12
CA ASN A 62 17.47 11.91 -4.14
C ASN A 62 17.15 10.39 -4.03
N ALA A 63 18.06 9.50 -4.44
CA ALA A 63 17.80 8.05 -4.38
C ALA A 63 17.56 7.54 -2.95
N SER A 64 18.27 8.09 -1.96
CA SER A 64 18.13 7.71 -0.54
C SER A 64 16.78 8.15 0.03
N GLU A 65 16.34 9.38 -0.30
CA GLU A 65 15.04 9.90 0.10
C GLU A 65 13.90 9.06 -0.46
N LEU A 66 13.94 8.74 -1.76
CA LEU A 66 12.94 7.90 -2.41
C LEU A 66 12.90 6.49 -1.80
N ALA A 67 14.07 5.92 -1.45
CA ALA A 67 14.14 4.62 -0.78
C ALA A 67 13.41 4.64 0.56
N ARG A 68 13.65 5.67 1.38
CA ARG A 68 13.01 5.83 2.70
C ARG A 68 11.51 6.10 2.58
N GLU A 69 11.10 6.97 1.64
CA GLU A 69 9.70 7.36 1.45
C GLU A 69 8.81 6.16 1.07
N TYR A 70 9.28 5.30 0.16
CA TYR A 70 8.50 4.15 -0.31
C TYR A 70 8.79 2.85 0.45
N GLY A 71 9.70 2.86 1.43
CA GLY A 71 10.05 1.67 2.21
C GLY A 71 10.86 0.62 1.43
N TYR A 72 11.72 1.06 0.51
CA TYR A 72 12.61 0.19 -0.27
C TYR A 72 14.07 0.38 0.12
N SER A 73 14.92 -0.60 -0.21
CA SER A 73 16.36 -0.44 -0.08
C SER A 73 16.90 0.50 -1.16
N MET A 74 17.96 1.25 -0.84
CA MET A 74 18.66 2.08 -1.82
C MET A 74 19.13 1.25 -3.03
N ARG A 75 19.58 0.01 -2.79
CA ARG A 75 19.96 -0.93 -3.86
C ARG A 75 18.82 -1.17 -4.85
N TRP A 76 17.59 -1.37 -4.38
CA TRP A 76 16.44 -1.58 -5.24
C TRP A 76 16.11 -0.33 -6.08
N VAL A 77 16.15 0.86 -5.47
CA VAL A 77 15.95 2.14 -6.18
C VAL A 77 16.98 2.33 -7.30
N LEU A 78 18.26 2.08 -7.01
CA LEU A 78 19.33 2.15 -8.01
C LEU A 78 19.15 1.11 -9.12
N GLU A 79 18.65 -0.09 -8.80
CA GLU A 79 18.36 -1.12 -9.79
C GLU A 79 17.24 -0.70 -10.74
N VAL A 80 16.16 -0.11 -10.22
CA VAL A 80 15.07 0.46 -11.02
C VAL A 80 15.61 1.50 -12.00
N LEU A 81 16.39 2.45 -11.52
CA LEU A 81 16.98 3.51 -12.35
C LEU A 81 17.94 2.96 -13.41
N ARG A 82 18.72 1.93 -13.07
CA ARG A 82 19.63 1.26 -14.01
C ARG A 82 18.86 0.55 -15.12
N LYS A 83 17.80 -0.20 -14.76
CA LYS A 83 16.93 -0.90 -15.71
C LYS A 83 16.28 0.07 -16.69
N GLU A 84 15.81 1.21 -16.20
CA GLU A 84 15.21 2.25 -17.03
C GLU A 84 16.21 2.84 -18.04
N ARG A 85 17.43 3.18 -17.59
CA ARG A 85 18.50 3.68 -18.48
C ARG A 85 18.86 2.65 -19.56
N ALA A 86 18.93 1.38 -19.20
CA ALA A 86 19.23 0.31 -20.15
C ALA A 86 18.11 0.11 -21.19
N GLN A 87 16.85 0.37 -20.84
CA GLN A 87 15.73 0.31 -21.79
C GLN A 87 15.76 1.50 -22.76
N LYS A 88 16.02 2.72 -22.28
CA LYS A 88 16.19 3.90 -23.13
C LYS A 88 17.31 3.75 -24.16
N ASN A 89 18.41 3.11 -23.79
CA ASN A 89 19.54 2.89 -24.69
C ASN A 89 19.32 1.79 -25.74
N LYS A 90 18.29 0.94 -25.60
CA LYS A 90 17.95 -0.12 -26.57
C LYS A 90 16.93 0.32 -27.62
N GLY A 91 16.21 1.42 -27.37
CA GLY A 91 15.22 1.99 -28.28
C GLY A 91 15.75 3.14 -29.13
N ASN A 92 17.06 3.35 -29.15
CA ASN A 92 17.75 4.42 -29.88
C ASN A 92 18.71 3.83 -30.91
#